data_AF-A0A519L1U8-F1
#
_entry.id   AF-A0A519L1U8-F1
#
_cell.length_a   1.000
_cell.length_b   1.000
_cell.length_c   1.000
_cell.angle_alpha   90.00
_cell.angle_beta   90.00
_cell.angle_gamma   90.00
#
_symmetry.space_group_name_H-M   'P 1'
#
loop_
_entity.id
_entity.type
_entity.pdbx_description
1 polymer ?
#
loop_
_entity_poly.entity_id
_entity_poly.type
_entity_poly.pdbx_seq_one_letter_code
_entity_poly.pdbx_strand_id
1 'polypeptide(L)'
;MIVTLVSALALQVPSIPPALPQDPGPERRSAASALFNPDPNTSENSWGLQIAASKFAGDVLSERNANAYDRDTLLSDRFIARVRAAPGPLIDEAIRCVAEPLAQSLYVPDLEALGHFARSPAGQRFWDHYVQAQPWQACFAMPVRRHLERYVEDDLAAVITETPVQ
;
A
#
# COMPACT_ATOMS: atom_id res chain seq x y z
N MET A 1 31.91 39.07 -53.74
CA MET A 1 30.85 39.15 -52.73
C MET A 1 30.78 37.80 -52.03
N ILE A 2 31.20 37.74 -50.77
CA ILE A 2 31.18 36.51 -49.95
C ILE A 2 29.85 36.54 -49.19
N VAL A 3 28.96 35.60 -49.50
CA VAL A 3 27.70 35.42 -48.77
C VAL A 3 28.01 34.61 -47.52
N THR A 4 27.90 35.26 -46.37
CA THR A 4 28.05 34.70 -45.03
C THR A 4 26.97 33.66 -44.74
N LEU A 5 27.38 32.42 -44.48
CA LEU A 5 26.60 31.44 -43.71
C LEU A 5 26.41 31.99 -42.28
N VAL A 6 25.16 32.14 -41.83
CA VAL A 6 24.84 32.33 -40.42
C VAL A 6 24.16 31.06 -39.94
N SER A 7 24.90 30.26 -39.17
CA SER A 7 24.39 29.08 -38.48
C SER A 7 23.37 29.49 -37.43
N ALA A 8 22.11 29.15 -37.64
CA ALA A 8 21.07 29.22 -36.61
C ALA A 8 21.18 27.98 -35.71
N LEU A 9 22.11 28.02 -34.74
CA LEU A 9 22.07 27.15 -33.57
C LEU A 9 20.93 27.64 -32.67
N ALA A 10 19.71 27.15 -32.93
CA ALA A 10 18.62 27.30 -32.01
C ALA A 10 18.98 26.56 -30.71
N LEU A 11 19.26 27.33 -29.66
CA LEU A 11 19.30 26.86 -28.28
C LEU A 11 17.92 26.27 -27.95
N GLN A 12 17.75 24.97 -28.14
CA GLN A 12 16.65 24.22 -27.53
C GLN A 12 16.97 24.12 -26.03
N VAL A 13 16.61 25.16 -25.27
CA VAL A 13 16.53 25.03 -23.81
C VAL A 13 15.39 24.04 -23.57
N PRO A 14 15.63 22.85 -23.01
CA PRO A 14 14.53 21.98 -22.63
C PRO A 14 13.64 22.79 -21.68
N SER A 15 12.39 22.99 -22.08
CA SER A 15 11.41 23.67 -21.25
C SER A 15 11.37 22.95 -19.91
N ILE A 16 11.75 23.65 -18.85
CA ILE A 16 11.62 23.13 -17.49
C ILE A 16 10.14 22.73 -17.33
N PRO A 17 9.84 21.47 -16.98
CA PRO A 17 8.47 21.06 -16.74
C PRO A 17 7.83 22.04 -15.75
N PRO A 18 6.55 22.39 -15.90
CA PRO A 18 5.87 23.20 -14.89
C PRO A 18 6.05 22.57 -13.51
N ALA A 19 5.95 23.32 -12.42
CA ALA A 19 5.97 22.69 -11.10
C ALA A 19 4.74 21.76 -10.93
N LEU A 20 4.91 20.62 -10.25
CA LEU A 20 3.81 19.72 -9.94
C LEU A 20 2.80 20.42 -9.00
N PRO A 21 1.50 20.36 -9.29
CA PRO A 21 0.48 20.81 -8.34
C PRO A 21 0.54 20.01 -7.03
N GLN A 22 0.28 20.69 -5.91
CA GLN A 22 0.26 20.12 -4.55
C GLN A 22 -0.77 18.99 -4.37
N ASP A 23 -1.90 19.03 -5.10
CA ASP A 23 -2.83 17.90 -5.18
C ASP A 23 -2.56 17.11 -6.47
N PRO A 24 -2.20 15.81 -6.38
CA PRO A 24 -1.96 14.97 -7.54
C PRO A 24 -3.16 14.83 -8.48
N GLY A 25 -4.36 14.94 -7.92
CA GLY A 25 -5.59 14.64 -8.65
C GLY A 25 -5.78 13.13 -8.89
N PRO A 26 -6.96 12.73 -9.40
CA PRO A 26 -7.32 11.32 -9.53
C PRO A 26 -6.47 10.57 -10.57
N GLU A 27 -6.08 11.23 -11.66
CA GLU A 27 -5.33 10.61 -12.75
C GLU A 27 -3.92 10.16 -12.31
N ARG A 28 -3.16 11.06 -11.65
CA ARG A 28 -1.82 10.72 -11.12
C ARG A 28 -1.89 9.65 -10.03
N ARG A 29 -2.88 9.74 -9.13
CA ARG A 29 -3.08 8.70 -8.09
C ARG A 29 -3.37 7.33 -8.70
N SER A 30 -4.21 7.29 -9.72
CA SER A 30 -4.52 6.06 -10.46
C SER A 30 -3.28 5.48 -11.13
N ALA A 31 -2.53 6.30 -11.88
CA ALA A 31 -1.29 5.88 -12.53
C ALA A 31 -0.23 5.38 -11.55
N ALA A 32 -0.09 6.04 -10.40
CA ALA A 32 0.85 5.61 -9.35
C ALA A 32 0.40 4.29 -8.69
N SER A 33 -0.90 4.13 -8.44
CA SER A 33 -1.44 2.90 -7.83
C SER A 33 -1.28 1.69 -8.76
N ALA A 34 -1.38 1.90 -10.08
CA ALA A 34 -1.20 0.87 -11.10
C ALA A 34 0.23 0.30 -11.18
N LEU A 35 1.20 0.90 -10.48
CA LEU A 35 2.56 0.37 -10.37
C LEU A 35 2.65 -0.83 -9.42
N PHE A 36 1.68 -0.99 -8.51
CA PHE A 36 1.67 -2.03 -7.49
C PHE A 36 0.73 -3.17 -7.89
N ASN A 37 1.07 -4.40 -7.50
CA ASN A 37 0.27 -5.58 -7.81
C ASN A 37 -0.87 -5.74 -6.78
N PRO A 38 -2.15 -5.72 -7.19
CA PRO A 38 -3.28 -5.88 -6.27
C PRO A 38 -3.57 -7.34 -5.89
N ASP A 39 -2.82 -8.31 -6.42
CA ASP A 39 -3.01 -9.73 -6.10
C ASP A 39 -2.82 -9.96 -4.57
N PRO A 40 -3.83 -10.51 -3.89
CA PRO A 40 -3.75 -10.77 -2.45
C PRO A 40 -2.69 -11.79 -2.05
N ASN A 41 -2.16 -12.57 -3.00
CA ASN A 41 -1.14 -13.59 -2.74
C ASN A 41 0.29 -13.07 -2.89
N THR A 42 0.48 -11.81 -3.30
CA THR A 42 1.80 -11.18 -3.23
C THR A 42 2.28 -11.10 -1.79
N SER A 43 3.60 -11.12 -1.60
CA SER A 43 4.21 -11.18 -0.26
C SER A 43 3.75 -9.99 0.59
N GLU A 44 3.77 -8.79 0.02
CA GLU A 44 3.45 -7.54 0.69
C GLU A 44 1.99 -7.47 1.14
N ASN A 45 1.06 -7.87 0.26
CA ASN A 45 -0.37 -7.85 0.55
C ASN A 45 -0.74 -8.94 1.55
N SER A 46 -0.28 -10.17 1.32
CA SER A 46 -0.60 -11.30 2.19
C SER A 46 -0.02 -11.12 3.60
N TRP A 47 1.22 -10.65 3.71
CA TRP A 47 1.88 -10.38 4.98
C TRP A 47 1.28 -9.14 5.67
N GLY A 48 1.07 -8.05 4.92
CA GLY A 48 0.53 -6.80 5.44
C GLY A 48 -0.86 -6.96 6.07
N LEU A 49 -1.76 -7.71 5.41
CA LEU A 49 -3.07 -8.06 5.96
C LEU A 49 -2.96 -8.86 7.26
N GLN A 50 -2.08 -9.86 7.30
CA GLN A 50 -1.91 -10.73 8.46
C GLN A 50 -1.38 -9.97 9.67
N ILE A 51 -0.29 -9.22 9.50
CA ILE A 51 0.32 -8.46 10.59
C ILE A 51 -0.62 -7.38 11.11
N ALA A 52 -1.35 -6.68 10.23
CA ALA A 52 -2.32 -5.68 10.66
C ALA A 52 -3.47 -6.29 11.46
N ALA A 53 -3.99 -7.45 11.03
CA ALA A 53 -5.04 -8.17 11.75
C ALA A 53 -4.56 -8.67 13.12
N SER A 54 -3.39 -9.30 13.20
CA SER A 54 -2.81 -9.78 14.46
C SER A 54 -2.50 -8.64 15.43
N LYS A 55 -1.96 -7.53 14.93
CA LYS A 55 -1.71 -6.35 15.77
C LYS A 55 -3.02 -5.79 16.33
N PHE A 56 -4.06 -5.69 15.51
CA PHE A 56 -5.36 -5.24 15.96
C PHE A 56 -5.99 -6.19 16.99
N ALA A 57 -5.82 -7.51 16.84
CA ALA A 57 -6.25 -8.48 17.86
C ALA A 57 -5.56 -8.22 19.21
N GLY A 58 -4.25 -7.98 19.22
CA GLY A 58 -3.50 -7.60 20.42
C GLY A 58 -4.00 -6.30 21.06
N ASP A 59 -4.26 -5.28 20.24
CA ASP A 59 -4.81 -4.00 20.69
C ASP A 59 -6.19 -4.20 21.35
N VAL A 60 -7.09 -4.97 20.72
CA VAL A 60 -8.43 -5.29 21.26
C VAL A 60 -8.33 -5.99 22.61
N LEU A 61 -7.51 -7.04 22.73
CA LEU A 61 -7.35 -7.78 23.98
C LEU A 61 -6.81 -6.90 25.11
N SER A 62 -5.84 -6.04 24.78
CA SER A 62 -5.29 -5.06 25.72
C SER A 62 -6.34 -4.02 26.15
N GLU A 63 -7.05 -3.42 25.19
CA GLU A 63 -8.09 -2.41 25.46
C GLU A 63 -9.25 -2.97 26.29
N ARG A 64 -9.58 -4.25 26.14
CA ARG A 64 -10.65 -4.93 26.88
C ARG A 64 -10.18 -5.62 28.15
N ASN A 65 -8.89 -5.52 28.48
CA ASN A 65 -8.26 -6.23 29.59
C ASN A 65 -8.60 -7.75 29.57
N ALA A 66 -8.63 -8.32 28.38
CA ALA A 66 -9.05 -9.70 28.12
C ALA A 66 -7.86 -10.62 27.81
N ASN A 67 -6.63 -10.18 28.09
CA ASN A 67 -5.42 -10.97 27.88
C ASN A 67 -5.47 -12.27 28.71
N ALA A 68 -5.39 -13.41 28.04
CA ALA A 68 -5.20 -14.72 28.64
C ALA A 68 -4.46 -15.63 27.64
N TYR A 69 -3.98 -16.79 28.11
CA TYR A 69 -3.32 -17.77 27.26
C TYR A 69 -4.19 -18.15 26.06
N ASP A 70 -3.57 -18.28 24.87
CA ASP A 70 -4.16 -18.60 23.56
C ASP A 70 -5.15 -17.58 22.94
N ARG A 71 -5.61 -16.55 23.69
CA ARG A 71 -6.58 -15.58 23.16
C ARG A 71 -6.02 -14.72 22.03
N ASP A 72 -4.74 -14.39 22.11
CA ASP A 72 -4.04 -13.61 21.09
C ASP A 72 -4.01 -14.33 19.74
N THR A 73 -3.71 -15.63 19.76
CA THR A 73 -3.64 -16.48 18.58
C THR A 73 -5.03 -16.70 18.01
N LEU A 74 -6.02 -17.09 18.84
CA LEU A 74 -7.38 -17.36 18.37
C LEU A 74 -8.07 -16.13 17.79
N LEU A 75 -7.92 -14.96 18.44
CA LEU A 75 -8.51 -13.73 17.93
C LEU A 75 -7.79 -13.26 16.64
N SER A 76 -6.46 -13.40 16.60
CA SER A 76 -5.68 -13.13 15.39
C SER A 76 -6.15 -13.99 14.21
N ASP A 77 -6.31 -15.30 14.41
CA ASP A 77 -6.73 -16.23 13.36
C ASP A 77 -8.12 -15.88 12.80
N ARG A 78 -9.06 -15.52 13.70
CA ARG A 78 -10.40 -15.05 13.29
C ARG A 78 -10.30 -13.79 12.46
N PHE A 79 -9.59 -12.77 12.94
CA PHE A 79 -9.41 -11.52 12.20
C PHE A 79 -8.68 -11.72 10.86
N ILE A 80 -7.67 -12.58 10.82
CA ILE A 80 -6.98 -12.98 9.58
C ILE A 80 -7.97 -13.61 8.59
N ALA A 81 -8.85 -14.52 9.07
CA ALA A 81 -9.88 -15.11 8.22
C ALA A 81 -10.86 -14.06 7.67
N ARG A 82 -11.28 -13.08 8.48
CA ARG A 82 -12.16 -11.98 8.05
C ARG A 82 -11.50 -11.14 6.95
N VAL A 83 -10.27 -10.68 7.14
CA VAL A 83 -9.59 -9.85 6.12
C VAL A 83 -9.28 -10.62 4.85
N ARG A 84 -9.00 -11.93 4.94
CA ARG A 84 -8.81 -12.81 3.78
C ARG A 84 -10.10 -13.10 3.01
N ALA A 85 -11.27 -13.00 3.66
CA ALA A 85 -12.55 -13.16 2.99
C ALA A 85 -12.91 -11.95 2.11
N ALA A 86 -12.35 -10.77 2.37
CA ALA A 86 -12.59 -9.55 1.60
C ALA A 86 -11.32 -8.67 1.45
N PRO A 87 -10.24 -9.18 0.82
CA PRO A 87 -8.95 -8.52 0.84
C PRO A 87 -8.86 -7.33 -0.12
N GLY A 88 -9.62 -7.34 -1.22
CA GLY A 88 -9.52 -6.35 -2.31
C GLY A 88 -9.58 -4.89 -1.85
N PRO A 89 -10.66 -4.45 -1.17
CA PRO A 89 -10.77 -3.07 -0.69
C PRO A 89 -9.66 -2.65 0.28
N LEU A 90 -9.14 -3.59 1.08
CA LEU A 90 -8.07 -3.33 2.05
C LEU A 90 -6.73 -3.12 1.33
N ILE A 91 -6.46 -3.97 0.32
CA ILE A 91 -5.28 -3.87 -0.54
C ILE A 91 -5.32 -2.58 -1.35
N ASP A 92 -6.47 -2.22 -1.93
CA ASP A 92 -6.61 -0.99 -2.73
C ASP A 92 -6.29 0.26 -1.92
N GLU A 93 -6.75 0.32 -0.66
CA GLU A 93 -6.42 1.43 0.25
C GLU A 93 -4.94 1.43 0.64
N ALA A 94 -4.36 0.27 0.92
CA ALA A 94 -2.94 0.16 1.25
C ALA A 94 -2.04 0.55 0.06
N ILE A 95 -2.38 0.11 -1.15
CA ILE A 95 -1.71 0.51 -2.40
C ILE A 95 -1.80 2.02 -2.57
N ARG A 96 -2.98 2.61 -2.40
CA ARG A 96 -3.14 4.07 -2.50
C ARG A 96 -2.23 4.81 -1.53
N CYS A 97 -2.11 4.30 -0.31
CA CYS A 97 -1.23 4.86 0.72
C CYS A 97 0.25 4.81 0.31
N VAL A 98 0.77 3.67 -0.16
CA VAL A 98 2.20 3.56 -0.59
C VAL A 98 2.47 4.24 -1.94
N ALA A 99 1.44 4.41 -2.78
CA ALA A 99 1.56 5.05 -4.09
C ALA A 99 1.48 6.58 -4.04
N GLU A 100 0.88 7.16 -2.99
CA GLU A 100 0.69 8.62 -2.88
C GLU A 100 2.02 9.41 -3.04
N PRO A 101 3.16 9.01 -2.45
CA PRO A 101 4.43 9.72 -2.67
C PRO A 101 4.87 9.76 -4.14
N LEU A 102 4.61 8.70 -4.90
CA LEU A 102 4.89 8.65 -6.34
C LEU A 102 3.94 9.58 -7.11
N ALA A 103 2.65 9.58 -6.77
CA ALA A 103 1.67 10.49 -7.38
C ALA A 103 2.01 11.98 -7.14
N GLN A 104 2.52 12.29 -5.95
CA GLN A 104 2.97 13.64 -5.56
C GLN A 104 4.22 14.08 -6.34
N SER A 105 5.09 13.13 -6.71
CA SER A 105 6.44 13.43 -7.20
C SER A 105 6.61 13.28 -8.72
N LEU A 106 5.69 12.61 -9.41
CA LEU A 106 5.83 12.25 -10.82
C LEU A 106 4.61 12.65 -11.64
N TYR A 107 4.82 12.96 -12.92
CA TYR A 107 3.73 13.12 -13.89
C TYR A 107 3.25 11.75 -14.39
N VAL A 108 2.04 11.71 -14.96
CA VAL A 108 1.48 10.48 -15.55
C VAL A 108 2.43 9.81 -16.55
N PRO A 109 3.07 10.53 -17.51
CA PRO A 109 4.00 9.89 -18.44
C PRO A 109 5.23 9.28 -17.75
N ASP A 110 5.71 9.89 -16.66
CA ASP A 110 6.84 9.36 -15.88
C ASP A 110 6.44 8.11 -15.09
N LEU A 111 5.22 8.09 -14.54
CA LEU A 111 4.65 6.92 -13.88
C LEU A 111 4.48 5.76 -14.88
N GLU A 112 3.99 6.03 -16.09
CA GLU A 112 3.89 5.03 -17.15
C GLU A 112 5.27 4.48 -17.54
N ALA A 113 6.24 5.36 -17.75
CA ALA A 113 7.62 4.98 -18.07
C ALA A 113 8.25 4.15 -16.94
N LEU A 114 8.04 4.53 -15.68
CA LEU A 114 8.45 3.75 -14.52
C LEU A 114 7.80 2.36 -14.51
N GLY A 115 6.52 2.27 -14.82
CA GLY A 115 5.82 0.99 -14.96
C GLY A 115 6.42 0.09 -16.04
N HIS A 116 6.81 0.66 -17.19
CA HIS A 116 7.52 -0.08 -18.23
C HIS A 116 8.90 -0.55 -17.78
N PHE A 117 9.67 0.31 -17.10
CA PHE A 117 10.97 -0.04 -16.55
C PHE A 117 10.86 -1.15 -15.50
N ALA A 118 9.93 -1.02 -14.55
CA ALA A 118 9.70 -1.99 -13.48
C ALA A 118 9.38 -3.40 -14.00
N ARG A 119 8.72 -3.51 -15.17
CA ARG A 119 8.44 -4.79 -15.83
C ARG A 119 9.57 -5.31 -16.72
N SER A 120 10.62 -4.53 -16.93
CA SER A 120 11.78 -4.97 -17.72
C SER A 120 12.70 -5.89 -16.90
N PRO A 121 13.50 -6.78 -17.54
CA PRO A 121 14.46 -7.62 -16.83
C PRO A 121 15.48 -6.84 -15.98
N ALA A 122 15.82 -5.61 -16.40
CA ALA A 122 16.75 -4.75 -15.70
C ALA A 122 16.11 -4.02 -14.50
N GLY A 123 14.84 -3.66 -14.61
CA GLY A 123 14.13 -2.90 -13.57
C GLY A 123 13.40 -3.74 -12.54
N GLN A 124 13.08 -5.00 -12.84
CA GLN A 124 12.29 -5.85 -11.94
C GLN A 124 12.89 -5.96 -10.54
N ARG A 125 14.19 -6.28 -10.42
CA ARG A 125 14.83 -6.41 -9.10
C ARG A 125 14.87 -5.09 -8.32
N PHE A 126 15.05 -3.98 -9.03
CA PHE A 126 15.00 -2.65 -8.42
C PHE A 126 13.59 -2.36 -7.90
N TRP A 127 12.57 -2.66 -8.71
CA TRP A 127 11.17 -2.44 -8.34
C TRP A 127 10.75 -3.32 -7.17
N ASP A 128 11.08 -4.61 -7.19
CA ASP A 128 10.80 -5.52 -6.08
C ASP A 128 11.42 -5.01 -4.78
N HIS A 129 12.67 -4.54 -4.82
CA HIS A 129 13.32 -3.95 -3.66
C HIS A 129 12.64 -2.65 -3.19
N TYR A 130 12.28 -1.77 -4.13
CA TYR A 130 11.53 -0.54 -3.81
C TYR A 130 10.19 -0.85 -3.14
N VAL A 131 9.45 -1.81 -3.67
CA VAL A 131 8.16 -2.26 -3.15
C VAL A 131 8.31 -2.82 -1.73
N GLN A 132 9.29 -3.68 -1.49
CA GLN A 132 9.55 -4.26 -0.15
C GLN A 132 9.92 -3.21 0.90
N ALA A 133 10.55 -2.11 0.48
CA ALA A 133 10.95 -1.02 1.37
C ALA A 133 9.79 -0.07 1.75
N GLN A 134 8.61 -0.21 1.12
CA GLN A 134 7.46 0.65 1.42
C GLN A 134 6.85 0.33 2.79
N PRO A 135 6.19 1.31 3.45
CA PRO A 135 5.63 1.14 4.78
C PRO A 135 4.29 0.37 4.79
N TRP A 136 4.26 -0.81 4.17
CA TRP A 136 3.05 -1.62 4.00
C TRP A 136 2.28 -1.85 5.28
N GLN A 137 2.98 -2.21 6.38
CA GLN A 137 2.35 -2.45 7.67
C GLN A 137 1.54 -1.23 8.16
N ALA A 138 2.08 -0.01 7.99
CA ALA A 138 1.37 1.21 8.38
C ALA A 138 0.17 1.48 7.45
N CYS A 139 0.35 1.26 6.15
CA CYS A 139 -0.70 1.45 5.15
C CYS A 139 -1.87 0.46 5.29
N PHE A 140 -1.64 -0.75 5.82
CA PHE A 140 -2.71 -1.72 6.11
C PHE A 140 -3.43 -1.48 7.44
N ALA A 141 -2.82 -0.77 8.40
CA ALA A 141 -3.33 -0.68 9.77
C ALA A 141 -4.75 -0.09 9.86
N MET A 142 -4.99 1.06 9.23
CA MET A 142 -6.31 1.72 9.27
C MET A 142 -7.39 1.01 8.44
N PRO A 143 -7.13 0.58 7.18
CA PRO A 143 -8.10 -0.19 6.42
C PRO A 143 -8.57 -1.45 7.17
N VAL A 144 -7.61 -2.21 7.71
CA VAL A 144 -7.90 -3.46 8.45
C VAL A 144 -8.69 -3.18 9.72
N ARG A 145 -8.29 -2.19 10.53
CA ARG A 145 -9.03 -1.79 11.72
C ARG A 145 -10.49 -1.47 11.42
N ARG A 146 -10.75 -0.56 10.46
CA ARG A 146 -12.12 -0.17 10.09
C ARG A 146 -12.96 -1.34 9.58
N HIS A 147 -12.35 -2.26 8.85
CA HIS A 147 -13.04 -3.46 8.37
C HIS A 147 -13.39 -4.41 9.52
N LEU A 148 -12.48 -4.57 10.48
CA LEU A 148 -12.62 -5.51 11.59
C LEU A 148 -13.48 -5.00 12.74
N GLU A 149 -13.62 -3.69 12.92
CA GLU A 149 -14.39 -3.06 14.01
C GLU A 149 -15.79 -3.68 14.21
N ARG A 150 -16.49 -4.01 13.12
CA ARG A 150 -17.83 -4.62 13.18
C ARG A 150 -17.87 -6.07 13.68
N TYR A 151 -16.72 -6.73 13.79
CA TYR A 151 -16.61 -8.14 14.21
C TYR A 151 -16.01 -8.28 15.62
N VAL A 152 -15.48 -7.19 16.19
CA VAL A 152 -14.68 -7.23 17.41
C VAL A 152 -15.42 -7.90 18.57
N GLU A 153 -16.64 -7.43 18.86
CA GLU A 153 -17.35 -7.88 20.06
C GLU A 153 -17.78 -9.35 19.95
N ASP A 154 -18.25 -9.79 18.78
CA ASP A 154 -18.66 -11.17 18.52
C ASP A 154 -17.47 -12.14 18.56
N ASP A 155 -16.40 -11.83 17.83
CA ASP A 155 -15.22 -12.70 17.75
C ASP A 155 -14.47 -12.73 19.10
N LEU A 156 -14.43 -11.62 19.86
CA LEU A 156 -13.86 -11.58 21.21
C LEU A 156 -14.68 -12.42 22.20
N ALA A 157 -16.01 -12.29 22.19
CA ALA A 157 -16.87 -13.07 23.08
C ALA A 157 -16.74 -14.59 22.83
N ALA A 158 -16.63 -14.99 21.56
CA ALA A 158 -16.36 -16.38 21.19
C ALA A 158 -15.02 -16.86 21.76
N VAL A 159 -13.95 -16.08 21.58
CA VAL A 159 -12.62 -16.41 22.10
C VAL A 159 -12.63 -16.52 23.63
N ILE A 160 -13.28 -15.60 24.34
CA ILE A 160 -13.40 -15.66 25.82
C ILE A 160 -14.13 -16.93 26.27
N THR A 161 -15.17 -17.33 25.54
CA THR A 161 -15.94 -18.55 25.83
C THR A 161 -15.11 -19.81 25.60
N GLU A 162 -14.28 -19.82 24.56
CA GLU A 162 -13.38 -20.92 24.20
C GLU A 162 -12.17 -21.03 25.16
N THR A 163 -11.83 -19.94 25.85
CA THR A 163 -10.66 -19.85 26.75
C THR A 163 -11.05 -19.25 28.12
N PRO A 164 -11.91 -19.91 28.90
CA PRO A 164 -12.32 -19.39 30.21
C PRO A 164 -11.11 -19.33 31.15
N VAL A 165 -10.91 -18.19 31.81
CA VAL A 165 -9.91 -18.08 32.88
C VAL A 165 -10.46 -18.82 34.10
N GLN A 166 -9.74 -19.84 34.57
CA GLN A 166 -10.08 -20.60 35.77
C GLN A 166 -9.77 -19.82 37.04
#